data_AF-A0A316GE21-F1
#
_entry.id   AF-A0A316GE21-F1
#
_cell.length_a   1.000
_cell.length_b   1.000
_cell.length_c   1.000
_cell.angle_alpha   90.00
_cell.angle_beta   90.00
_cell.angle_gamma   90.00
#
_symmetry.space_group_name_H-M   'P 1'
#
loop_
_entity.id
_entity.type
_entity.pdbx_description
1 polymer ?
#
loop_
_entity_poly.entity_id
_entity_poly.type
_entity_poly.pdbx_seq_one_letter_code
_entity_poly.pdbx_strand_id
1 'polypeptide(L)'
;MLVFTIWPLFALICLGYVLSRNRFPDTGFWPAAERLNYFLLFPALLVSSLAEAPIRDPQILRLGLAGVATVLVATFAFWIARRVRPVPSARFGPGLQGVIRFNTYLGLATTTALAGAAGVERAAVYLAITVPLVNVLSILALTERGTERKAIGLAKTVLRNPLILACLAGLAIAAAGIGLPWGIGRFLGLVAQASLPLGLLCVGAALRPQAVRQEIGVLAFNSALRLLAMPLLALVVGKAFGLDSTEALVLVVFSAIPTAPTAYVLTKQLGGDGTLMAGLVTLQTLAAVATIPLVLLLFGFA
;
A
#
# COMPACT_ATOMS: atom_id res chain seq x y z
N MET A 1 -1.63 -17.92 -16.89
CA MET A 1 -1.30 -18.38 -15.52
C MET A 1 -1.51 -17.28 -14.49
N LEU A 2 -1.02 -16.04 -14.71
CA LEU A 2 -1.21 -14.89 -13.81
C LEU A 2 -2.64 -14.70 -13.24
N VAL A 3 -3.67 -14.71 -14.08
CA VAL A 3 -5.07 -14.55 -13.63
C VAL A 3 -5.47 -15.64 -12.63
N PHE A 4 -5.07 -16.89 -12.88
CA PHE A 4 -5.33 -18.02 -11.98
C PHE A 4 -4.55 -17.92 -10.66
N THR A 5 -3.45 -17.17 -10.62
CA THR A 5 -2.66 -16.93 -9.41
C THR A 5 -3.28 -15.83 -8.53
N ILE A 6 -3.78 -14.75 -9.13
CA ILE A 6 -4.24 -13.56 -8.38
C ILE A 6 -5.76 -13.49 -8.17
N TRP A 7 -6.58 -14.25 -8.92
CA TRP A 7 -8.04 -14.23 -8.74
C TRP A 7 -8.52 -14.53 -7.32
N PRO A 8 -7.88 -15.40 -6.49
CA PRO A 8 -8.38 -15.65 -5.14
C PRO A 8 -8.28 -14.40 -4.26
N LEU A 9 -7.31 -13.52 -4.53
CA LEU A 9 -7.12 -12.27 -3.80
C LEU A 9 -8.30 -11.33 -4.06
N PHE A 10 -8.73 -11.22 -5.32
CA PHE A 10 -9.90 -10.45 -5.69
C PHE A 10 -11.20 -11.11 -5.23
N ALA A 11 -11.28 -12.44 -5.24
CA ALA A 11 -12.42 -13.17 -4.69
C ALA A 11 -12.61 -12.87 -3.19
N LEU A 12 -11.53 -12.76 -2.41
CA LEU A 12 -11.58 -12.34 -1.02
C LEU A 12 -12.09 -10.89 -0.86
N ILE A 13 -11.64 -9.97 -1.72
CA ILE A 13 -12.17 -8.59 -1.72
C ILE A 13 -13.68 -8.59 -2.03
N CYS A 14 -14.11 -9.34 -3.06
CA CYS A 14 -15.52 -9.47 -3.40
C CYS A 14 -16.32 -10.10 -2.27
N LEU A 15 -15.79 -11.13 -1.61
CA LEU A 15 -16.41 -11.78 -0.47
C LEU A 15 -16.59 -10.79 0.68
N GLY A 16 -15.55 -10.04 1.05
CA GLY A 16 -15.63 -9.01 2.08
C GLY A 16 -16.68 -7.94 1.79
N TYR A 17 -16.82 -7.55 0.53
CA TYR A 17 -17.87 -6.62 0.08
C TYR A 17 -19.28 -7.22 0.26
N VAL A 18 -19.51 -8.45 -0.20
CA VAL A 18 -20.80 -9.16 -0.08
C VAL A 18 -21.18 -9.35 1.39
N LEU A 19 -20.23 -9.81 2.20
CA LEU A 19 -20.41 -10.03 3.64
C LEU A 19 -20.81 -8.73 4.35
N SER A 20 -20.05 -7.65 4.16
CA SER A 20 -20.37 -6.33 4.72
C SER A 20 -21.73 -5.80 4.27
N ARG A 21 -22.09 -6.02 2.99
CA ARG A 21 -23.40 -5.59 2.47
C ARG A 21 -24.57 -6.35 3.09
N ASN A 22 -24.36 -7.62 3.41
CA ASN A 22 -25.32 -8.47 4.10
C ASN A 22 -25.35 -8.27 5.61
N ARG A 23 -24.59 -7.28 6.14
CA ARG A 23 -24.42 -7.03 7.58
C ARG A 23 -23.93 -8.26 8.33
N PHE A 24 -23.10 -9.07 7.68
CA PHE A 24 -22.49 -10.25 8.25
C PHE A 24 -20.96 -10.18 8.15
N PRO A 25 -20.22 -10.17 9.26
CA PRO A 25 -20.70 -9.95 10.63
C PRO A 25 -21.26 -8.54 10.80
N ASP A 26 -21.65 -8.21 12.03
CA ASP A 26 -22.21 -6.91 12.37
C ASP A 26 -21.32 -5.74 11.93
N THR A 27 -21.90 -4.56 11.66
CA THR A 27 -21.16 -3.44 11.02
C THR A 27 -19.92 -2.97 11.78
N GLY A 28 -19.90 -3.14 13.11
CA GLY A 28 -18.77 -2.82 13.97
C GLY A 28 -17.59 -3.79 13.87
N PHE A 29 -17.78 -4.97 13.28
CA PHE A 29 -16.73 -5.98 13.14
C PHE A 29 -15.59 -5.51 12.22
N TRP A 30 -15.91 -4.95 11.04
CA TRP A 30 -14.90 -4.63 10.04
C TRP A 30 -13.85 -3.61 10.51
N PRO A 31 -14.22 -2.49 11.17
CA PRO A 31 -13.24 -1.59 11.77
C PRO A 31 -12.40 -2.27 12.87
N ALA A 32 -12.99 -3.16 13.66
CA ALA A 32 -12.28 -3.89 14.71
C ALA A 32 -11.30 -4.92 14.14
N ALA A 33 -11.70 -5.65 13.10
CA ALA A 33 -10.88 -6.60 12.36
C ALA A 33 -9.69 -5.90 11.68
N GLU A 34 -9.93 -4.76 11.03
CA GLU A 34 -8.85 -3.95 10.44
C GLU A 34 -7.88 -3.46 11.52
N ARG A 35 -8.38 -3.04 12.69
CA ARG A 35 -7.53 -2.62 13.81
C ARG A 35 -6.69 -3.79 14.35
N LEU A 36 -7.30 -4.97 14.55
CA LEU A 36 -6.58 -6.18 14.96
C LEU A 36 -5.48 -6.52 13.95
N ASN A 37 -5.81 -6.47 12.66
CA ASN A 37 -4.86 -6.74 11.60
C ASN A 37 -3.69 -5.75 11.62
N TYR A 38 -3.99 -4.45 11.68
CA TYR A 38 -3.00 -3.38 11.65
C TYR A 38 -2.05 -3.35 12.85
N PHE A 39 -2.53 -3.68 14.05
CA PHE A 39 -1.75 -3.61 15.29
C PHE A 39 -1.07 -4.92 15.70
N LEU A 40 -1.54 -6.07 15.21
CA LEU A 40 -1.01 -7.38 15.64
C LEU A 40 -0.63 -8.27 14.46
N LEU A 41 -1.60 -8.64 13.62
CA LEU A 41 -1.39 -9.70 12.62
C LEU A 41 -0.39 -9.29 11.54
N PHE A 42 -0.53 -8.05 11.06
CA PHE A 42 0.31 -7.51 10.00
C PHE A 42 1.73 -7.16 10.48
N PRO A 43 1.91 -6.54 11.66
CA PRO A 43 3.22 -6.47 12.32
C PRO A 43 3.92 -7.83 12.47
N ALA A 44 3.20 -8.87 12.89
CA ALA A 44 3.78 -10.21 13.03
C ALA A 44 4.30 -10.74 11.69
N LEU A 45 3.55 -10.54 10.60
CA LEU A 45 3.96 -10.88 9.23
C LEU A 45 5.24 -10.14 8.81
N LEU A 46 5.33 -8.83 9.09
CA LEU A 46 6.50 -8.04 8.73
C LEU A 46 7.74 -8.46 9.52
N VAL A 47 7.61 -8.67 10.83
CA VAL A 47 8.73 -9.14 11.68
C VAL A 47 9.20 -10.52 11.23
N SER A 48 8.29 -11.48 11.04
CA SER A 48 8.67 -12.84 10.64
C SER A 48 9.36 -12.87 9.27
N SER A 49 8.93 -12.01 8.35
CA SER A 49 9.49 -11.95 6.99
C SER A 49 10.84 -11.21 6.94
N LEU A 50 11.03 -10.20 7.79
CA LEU A 50 12.25 -9.39 7.81
C LEU A 50 13.34 -9.97 8.70
N ALA A 51 13.00 -10.81 9.68
CA ALA A 51 13.97 -11.43 10.58
C ALA A 51 15.01 -12.31 9.85
N GLU A 52 14.69 -12.76 8.64
CA GLU A 52 15.58 -13.58 7.80
C GLU A 52 16.11 -12.82 6.57
N ALA A 53 15.85 -11.50 6.48
CA ALA A 53 16.19 -10.72 5.30
C ALA A 53 17.72 -10.60 5.07
N PRO A 54 18.22 -10.73 3.82
CA PRO A 54 19.62 -10.57 3.49
C PRO A 54 19.94 -9.08 3.41
N ILE A 55 20.03 -8.41 4.57
CA ILE A 55 20.26 -6.96 4.69
C ILE A 55 21.53 -6.49 3.94
N ARG A 56 22.47 -7.41 3.68
CA ARG A 56 23.71 -7.14 2.95
C ARG A 56 23.54 -7.12 1.43
N ASP A 57 22.37 -7.45 0.89
CA ASP A 57 22.12 -7.43 -0.55
C ASP A 57 21.98 -5.98 -1.07
N PRO A 58 22.87 -5.52 -1.98
CA PRO A 58 22.78 -4.21 -2.59
C PRO A 58 21.45 -3.95 -3.33
N GLN A 59 20.81 -5.00 -3.85
CA GLN A 59 19.52 -4.90 -4.56
C GLN A 59 18.40 -4.42 -3.65
N ILE A 60 18.45 -4.74 -2.36
CA ILE A 60 17.46 -4.25 -1.38
C ILE A 60 17.55 -2.73 -1.23
N LEU A 61 18.77 -2.20 -1.13
CA LEU A 61 18.98 -0.76 -1.04
C LEU A 61 18.55 -0.07 -2.34
N ARG A 62 18.90 -0.64 -3.51
CA ARG A 62 18.46 -0.13 -4.81
C ARG A 62 16.94 -0.11 -4.93
N LEU A 63 16.25 -1.17 -4.49
CA LEU A 63 14.79 -1.24 -4.46
C LEU A 63 14.20 -0.14 -3.58
N GLY A 64 14.75 0.06 -2.39
CA GLY A 64 14.33 1.14 -1.49
C GLY A 64 14.47 2.52 -2.12
N LEU A 65 15.63 2.81 -2.71
CA LEU A 65 15.90 4.08 -3.39
C LEU A 65 15.02 4.26 -4.64
N ALA A 66 14.81 3.21 -5.44
CA ALA A 66 13.92 3.22 -6.59
C ALA A 66 12.46 3.48 -6.17
N GLY A 67 12.01 2.90 -5.05
CA GLY A 67 10.70 3.17 -4.46
C GLY A 67 10.55 4.64 -4.04
N VAL A 68 11.55 5.18 -3.34
CA VAL A 68 11.60 6.60 -2.96
C VAL A 68 11.56 7.50 -4.20
N ALA A 69 12.40 7.22 -5.20
CA ALA A 69 12.45 7.99 -6.45
C ALA A 69 11.09 7.98 -7.17
N THR A 70 10.46 6.80 -7.30
CA THR A 70 9.14 6.64 -7.93
C THR A 70 8.08 7.51 -7.22
N VAL A 71 8.02 7.44 -5.89
CA VAL A 71 7.07 8.23 -5.09
C VAL A 71 7.34 9.73 -5.19
N LEU A 72 8.61 10.15 -5.13
CA LEU A 72 8.99 11.56 -5.20
C LEU A 72 8.73 12.17 -6.58
N VAL A 73 9.05 11.46 -7.66
CA VAL A 73 8.77 11.91 -9.03
C VAL A 73 7.26 12.09 -9.23
N ALA A 74 6.46 11.10 -8.83
CA ALA A 74 4.99 11.21 -8.91
C ALA A 74 4.46 12.37 -8.08
N THR A 75 4.98 12.55 -6.86
CA THR A 75 4.59 13.67 -5.97
C THR A 75 4.93 15.01 -6.58
N PHE A 76 6.13 15.16 -7.13
CA PHE A 76 6.58 16.40 -7.75
C PHE A 76 5.76 16.74 -8.99
N ALA A 77 5.49 15.76 -9.86
CA ALA A 77 4.62 15.92 -11.01
C ALA A 77 3.20 16.37 -10.60
N PHE A 78 2.63 15.75 -9.56
CA PHE A 78 1.32 16.13 -9.03
C PHE A 78 1.31 17.55 -8.44
N TRP A 79 2.41 17.94 -7.79
CA TRP A 79 2.57 19.29 -7.24
C TRP A 79 2.73 20.37 -8.31
N ILE A 80 3.47 20.08 -9.38
CA ILE A 80 3.52 20.96 -10.57
C ILE A 80 2.14 21.11 -11.18
N ALA A 81 1.39 20.02 -11.33
CA ALA A 81 0.01 20.07 -11.84
C ALA A 81 -0.89 20.99 -10.99
N ARG A 82 -0.72 20.99 -9.66
CA ARG A 82 -1.41 21.92 -8.75
C ARG A 82 -1.04 23.38 -8.97
N ARG A 83 0.21 23.68 -9.38
CA ARG A 83 0.62 25.06 -9.71
C ARG A 83 -0.08 25.57 -10.97
N VAL A 84 -0.30 24.70 -11.95
CA VAL A 84 -0.98 25.04 -13.21
C VAL A 84 -2.49 25.11 -13.02
N ARG A 85 -3.06 24.21 -12.20
CA ARG A 85 -4.49 24.19 -11.85
C ARG A 85 -4.64 24.17 -10.34
N PRO A 86 -4.81 25.33 -9.69
CA PRO A 86 -4.96 25.42 -8.24
C PRO A 86 -6.18 24.63 -7.76
N VAL A 87 -5.97 23.75 -6.79
CA VAL A 87 -7.02 22.98 -6.12
C VAL A 87 -6.83 23.14 -4.61
N PRO A 88 -7.93 23.27 -3.82
CA PRO A 88 -7.86 23.30 -2.36
C PRO A 88 -7.17 22.06 -1.79
N SER A 89 -6.47 22.20 -0.66
CA SER A 89 -5.76 21.05 -0.04
C SER A 89 -6.70 19.90 0.32
N ALA A 90 -7.97 20.21 0.64
CA ALA A 90 -9.00 19.21 0.90
C ALA A 90 -9.24 18.24 -0.27
N ARG A 91 -9.02 18.67 -1.52
CA ARG A 91 -9.15 17.82 -2.73
C ARG A 91 -7.79 17.40 -3.31
N PHE A 92 -6.76 18.22 -3.16
CA PHE A 92 -5.39 17.86 -3.56
C PHE A 92 -4.85 16.68 -2.74
N GLY A 93 -5.05 16.67 -1.42
CA GLY A 93 -4.59 15.61 -0.53
C GLY A 93 -5.11 14.22 -0.91
N PRO A 94 -6.43 14.02 -1.09
CA PRO A 94 -6.99 12.76 -1.60
C PRO A 94 -6.48 12.40 -3.00
N GLY A 95 -6.35 13.38 -3.89
CA GLY A 95 -5.81 13.17 -5.23
C GLY A 95 -4.38 12.62 -5.22
N LEU A 96 -3.49 13.24 -4.42
CA LEU A 96 -2.11 12.76 -4.29
C LEU A 96 -2.07 11.37 -3.64
N GLN A 97 -2.82 11.16 -2.55
CA GLN A 97 -2.92 9.86 -1.89
C GLN A 97 -3.36 8.77 -2.86
N GLY A 98 -4.37 9.04 -3.69
CA GLY A 98 -4.86 8.14 -4.72
C GLY A 98 -3.78 7.67 -5.71
N VAL A 99 -2.71 8.45 -5.89
CA VAL A 99 -1.59 8.11 -6.79
C VAL A 99 -0.43 7.46 -6.04
N ILE A 100 0.00 8.00 -4.90
CA ILE A 100 1.25 7.56 -4.25
C ILE A 100 1.04 6.50 -3.17
N ARG A 101 -0.12 6.51 -2.52
CA ARG A 101 -0.43 5.58 -1.43
C ARG A 101 -0.98 4.29 -2.03
N PHE A 102 -0.59 3.16 -1.47
CA PHE A 102 -0.84 1.85 -2.05
C PHE A 102 -1.42 0.88 -1.02
N ASN A 103 -2.24 -0.06 -1.47
CA ASN A 103 -2.87 -1.05 -0.60
C ASN A 103 -1.86 -2.14 -0.20
N THR A 104 -1.31 -2.02 1.01
CA THR A 104 -0.27 -2.94 1.48
C THR A 104 -0.69 -4.41 1.50
N TYR A 105 -1.95 -4.72 1.85
CA TYR A 105 -2.43 -6.11 1.90
C TYR A 105 -2.46 -6.74 0.51
N LEU A 106 -3.02 -6.03 -0.47
CA LEU A 106 -3.07 -6.50 -1.84
C LEU A 106 -1.68 -6.57 -2.47
N GLY A 107 -0.81 -5.61 -2.18
CA GLY A 107 0.58 -5.61 -2.61
C GLY A 107 1.31 -6.86 -2.13
N LEU A 108 1.30 -7.10 -0.81
CA LEU A 108 1.96 -8.27 -0.24
C LEU A 108 1.34 -9.58 -0.72
N ALA A 109 0.02 -9.71 -0.73
CA ALA A 109 -0.63 -10.92 -1.20
C ALA A 109 -0.29 -11.23 -2.67
N THR A 110 -0.20 -10.20 -3.51
CA THR A 110 0.20 -10.34 -4.91
C THR A 110 1.68 -10.72 -5.02
N THR A 111 2.58 -10.08 -4.28
CA THR A 111 4.01 -10.44 -4.29
C THR A 111 4.26 -11.85 -3.73
N THR A 112 3.54 -12.26 -2.68
CA THR A 112 3.62 -13.63 -2.14
C THR A 112 3.20 -14.64 -3.20
N ALA A 113 2.12 -14.38 -3.92
CA ALA A 113 1.59 -15.29 -4.92
C ALA A 113 2.49 -15.41 -6.16
N LEU A 114 3.24 -14.36 -6.51
CA LEU A 114 4.08 -14.31 -7.71
C LEU A 114 5.56 -14.66 -7.46
N ALA A 115 6.12 -14.28 -6.31
CA ALA A 115 7.55 -14.42 -6.01
C ALA A 115 7.85 -15.13 -4.68
N GLY A 116 6.83 -15.67 -4.00
CA GLY A 116 7.00 -16.47 -2.78
C GLY A 116 7.70 -15.69 -1.66
N ALA A 117 8.49 -16.41 -0.86
CA ALA A 117 9.18 -15.84 0.30
C ALA A 117 10.15 -14.70 -0.06
N ALA A 118 10.91 -14.86 -1.16
CA ALA A 118 11.83 -13.83 -1.64
C ALA A 118 11.08 -12.52 -1.99
N GLY A 119 9.92 -12.62 -2.65
CA GLY A 119 9.09 -11.46 -2.93
C GLY A 119 8.60 -10.74 -1.67
N VAL A 120 8.19 -11.50 -0.64
CA VAL A 120 7.70 -10.94 0.63
C VAL A 120 8.81 -10.22 1.39
N GLU A 121 9.99 -10.80 1.43
CA GLU A 121 11.18 -10.19 2.04
C GLU A 121 11.52 -8.84 1.39
N ARG A 122 11.63 -8.81 0.05
CA ARG A 122 11.89 -7.56 -0.70
C ARG A 122 10.77 -6.54 -0.51
N ALA A 123 9.52 -7.00 -0.53
CA ALA A 123 8.36 -6.16 -0.25
C ALA A 123 8.41 -5.57 1.16
N ALA A 124 8.80 -6.33 2.18
CA ALA A 124 8.85 -5.85 3.55
C ALA A 124 9.88 -4.72 3.74
N VAL A 125 11.03 -4.80 3.07
CA VAL A 125 12.02 -3.70 3.09
C VAL A 125 11.52 -2.50 2.29
N TYR A 126 10.94 -2.73 1.10
CA TYR A 126 10.30 -1.67 0.32
C TYR A 126 9.26 -0.91 1.17
N LEU A 127 8.42 -1.64 1.92
CA LEU A 127 7.41 -1.07 2.80
C LEU A 127 8.01 -0.28 3.96
N ALA A 128 9.08 -0.79 4.60
CA ALA A 128 9.76 -0.13 5.71
C ALA A 128 10.18 1.32 5.36
N ILE A 129 10.58 1.53 4.10
CA ILE A 129 11.06 2.82 3.60
C ILE A 129 9.90 3.65 3.03
N THR A 130 9.08 3.06 2.17
CA THR A 130 8.09 3.81 1.40
C THR A 130 6.82 4.13 2.19
N VAL A 131 6.40 3.30 3.14
CA VAL A 131 5.21 3.57 3.98
C VAL A 131 5.36 4.85 4.81
N PRO A 132 6.47 5.09 5.56
CA PRO A 132 6.67 6.37 6.22
C PRO A 132 6.66 7.54 5.25
N LEU A 133 7.36 7.42 4.10
CA LEU A 133 7.44 8.47 3.09
C LEU A 133 6.05 8.86 2.57
N VAL A 134 5.25 7.90 2.10
CA VAL A 134 3.91 8.20 1.57
C VAL A 134 3.00 8.75 2.65
N ASN A 135 3.13 8.32 3.91
CA ASN A 135 2.37 8.88 5.03
C ASN A 135 2.68 10.37 5.25
N VAL A 136 3.96 10.72 5.32
CA VAL A 136 4.40 12.12 5.49
C VAL A 136 3.91 12.97 4.33
N LEU A 137 4.11 12.52 3.09
CA LEU A 137 3.64 13.25 1.90
C LEU A 137 2.12 13.39 1.85
N SER A 138 1.36 12.37 2.27
CA SER A 138 -0.10 12.42 2.37
C SER A 138 -0.57 13.48 3.36
N ILE A 139 0.06 13.54 4.53
CA ILE A 139 -0.23 14.53 5.57
C ILE A 139 0.07 15.94 5.07
N LEU A 140 1.25 16.13 4.46
CA LEU A 140 1.65 17.42 3.90
C LEU A 140 0.68 17.90 2.80
N ALA A 141 0.17 16.97 1.99
CA ALA A 141 -0.79 17.30 0.93
C ALA A 141 -2.20 17.63 1.44
N LEU A 142 -2.61 17.05 2.59
CA LEU A 142 -3.88 17.33 3.25
C LEU A 142 -3.85 18.60 4.11
N THR A 143 -2.66 19.07 4.51
CA THR A 143 -2.52 20.24 5.39
C THR A 143 -2.27 21.51 4.57
N GLU A 144 -2.97 22.60 4.87
CA GLU A 144 -2.68 23.91 4.26
C GLU A 144 -1.44 24.56 4.87
N ARG A 145 -0.77 25.43 4.10
CA ARG A 145 0.38 26.21 4.59
C ARG A 145 -0.07 27.08 5.77
N GLY A 146 0.63 26.98 6.90
CA GLY A 146 0.34 27.78 8.12
C GLY A 146 -0.04 26.97 9.37
N THR A 147 -0.18 25.64 9.29
CA THR A 147 -0.42 24.79 10.48
C THR A 147 0.83 24.04 10.95
N GLU A 148 1.95 24.76 11.12
CA GLU A 148 3.27 24.20 11.46
C GLU A 148 3.27 23.37 12.76
N ARG A 149 2.42 23.73 13.73
CA ARG A 149 2.26 22.98 14.99
C ARG A 149 1.74 21.55 14.81
N LYS A 150 1.06 21.23 13.70
CA LYS A 150 0.60 19.85 13.40
C LYS A 150 1.75 18.96 12.93
N ALA A 151 2.79 19.51 12.28
CA ALA A 151 3.88 18.71 11.70
C ALA A 151 4.74 17.97 12.76
N ILE A 152 5.02 18.62 13.90
CA ILE A 152 5.82 18.03 15.00
C ILE A 152 5.03 16.91 15.72
N GLY A 153 3.73 17.11 15.95
CA GLY A 153 2.86 16.06 16.50
C GLY A 153 2.77 14.83 15.59
N LEU A 154 2.86 15.05 14.28
CA LEU A 154 2.77 13.99 13.27
C LEU A 154 4.08 13.19 13.11
N ALA A 155 5.24 13.80 13.34
CA ALA A 155 6.51 13.06 13.43
C ALA A 155 6.46 12.01 14.57
N LYS A 156 5.85 12.36 15.70
CA LYS A 156 5.63 11.43 16.82
C LYS A 156 4.65 10.31 16.47
N THR A 157 3.64 10.60 15.64
CA THR A 157 2.69 9.59 15.13
C THR A 157 3.34 8.62 14.14
N VAL A 158 4.25 9.11 13.30
CA VAL A 158 5.04 8.26 12.38
C VAL A 158 5.95 7.32 13.18
N LEU A 159 6.66 7.82 14.21
CA LEU A 159 7.49 6.99 15.08
C LEU A 159 6.70 5.93 15.88
N ARG A 160 5.40 6.15 16.10
CA ARG A 160 4.50 5.20 16.76
C ARG A 160 3.75 4.28 15.79
N ASN A 161 4.08 4.32 14.50
CA ASN A 161 3.43 3.46 13.52
C ASN A 161 3.86 2.00 13.74
N PRO A 162 2.92 1.08 14.07
CA PRO A 162 3.26 -0.31 14.38
C PRO A 162 3.95 -1.02 13.22
N LEU A 163 3.70 -0.61 11.97
CA LEU A 163 4.34 -1.21 10.79
C LEU A 163 5.79 -0.80 10.67
N ILE A 164 6.10 0.47 10.95
CA ILE A 164 7.48 0.96 10.97
C ILE A 164 8.25 0.27 12.09
N LEU A 165 7.65 0.19 13.29
CA LEU A 165 8.24 -0.50 14.43
C LEU A 165 8.47 -1.99 14.14
N ALA A 166 7.51 -2.66 13.50
CA ALA A 166 7.64 -4.05 13.07
C ALA A 166 8.78 -4.23 12.05
N CYS A 167 8.88 -3.35 11.05
CA CYS A 167 9.97 -3.40 10.09
C CYS A 167 11.34 -3.17 10.75
N LEU A 168 11.44 -2.19 11.64
CA LEU A 168 12.67 -1.91 12.38
C LEU A 168 13.06 -3.07 13.30
N ALA A 169 12.10 -3.69 13.99
CA ALA A 169 12.33 -4.86 14.82
C ALA A 169 12.81 -6.05 13.98
N GLY A 170 12.15 -6.34 12.86
CA GLY A 170 12.56 -7.42 11.94
C GLY A 170 13.97 -7.19 11.38
N LEU A 171 14.27 -5.97 10.91
CA LEU A 171 15.59 -5.61 10.41
C LEU A 171 16.67 -5.67 11.50
N ALA A 172 16.36 -5.27 12.73
CA ALA A 172 17.29 -5.38 13.85
C ALA A 172 17.63 -6.85 14.17
N ILE A 173 16.63 -7.73 14.12
CA ILE A 173 16.81 -9.18 14.30
C ILE A 173 17.68 -9.77 13.20
N ALA A 174 17.39 -9.46 11.93
CA ALA A 174 18.19 -9.92 10.80
C ALA A 174 19.63 -9.37 10.86
N ALA A 175 19.83 -8.12 11.28
CA ALA A 175 21.15 -7.52 11.40
C ALA A 175 21.99 -8.17 12.51
N ALA A 176 21.33 -8.56 13.61
CA ALA A 176 21.97 -9.28 14.71
C ALA A 176 22.33 -10.74 14.36
N GLY A 177 21.73 -11.31 13.30
CA GLY A 177 21.98 -12.70 12.87
C GLY A 177 21.52 -13.76 13.87
N ILE A 178 20.79 -13.35 14.91
CA ILE A 178 20.30 -14.22 15.99
C ILE A 178 19.10 -15.07 15.57
N GLY A 179 18.45 -14.72 14.45
CA GLY A 179 17.19 -15.32 14.03
C GLY A 179 16.08 -15.13 15.06
N LEU A 180 15.03 -15.94 14.97
CA LEU A 180 13.90 -15.93 15.89
C LEU A 180 14.03 -17.10 16.89
N PRO A 181 14.53 -16.86 18.12
CA PRO A 181 14.84 -17.94 19.07
C PRO A 181 13.58 -18.62 19.64
N TRP A 182 13.78 -19.79 20.24
CA TRP A 182 12.76 -20.55 21.00
C TRP A 182 11.46 -20.87 20.24
N GLY A 183 11.53 -20.97 18.90
CA GLY A 183 10.37 -21.29 18.07
C GLY A 183 9.37 -20.14 17.89
N ILE A 184 9.72 -18.91 18.29
CA ILE A 184 8.84 -17.74 18.16
C ILE A 184 8.50 -17.43 16.69
N GLY A 185 9.36 -17.82 15.75
CA GLY A 185 9.08 -17.72 14.32
C GLY A 185 7.85 -18.51 13.88
N ARG A 186 7.63 -19.72 14.42
CA ARG A 186 6.43 -20.51 14.14
C ARG A 186 5.18 -19.83 14.70
N PHE A 187 5.27 -19.29 15.91
CA PHE A 187 4.18 -18.53 16.52
C PHE A 187 3.83 -17.29 15.68
N LEU A 188 4.82 -16.47 15.32
CA LEU A 188 4.61 -15.31 14.46
C LEU A 188 4.03 -15.71 13.10
N GLY A 189 4.51 -16.81 12.52
CA GLY A 189 3.98 -17.36 11.27
C GLY A 189 2.49 -17.72 11.36
N LEU A 190 2.04 -18.35 12.45
CA LEU A 190 0.62 -18.65 12.66
C LEU A 190 -0.23 -17.38 12.78
N VAL A 191 0.26 -16.37 13.50
CA VAL A 191 -0.41 -15.06 13.64
C VAL A 191 -0.44 -14.33 12.29
N ALA A 192 0.65 -14.38 11.53
CA ALA A 192 0.83 -13.72 10.25
C ALA A 192 -0.08 -14.28 9.13
N GLN A 193 -0.33 -15.60 9.13
CA GLN A 193 -1.16 -16.27 8.12
C GLN A 193 -2.59 -15.71 8.04
N ALA A 194 -3.15 -15.23 9.15
CA ALA A 194 -4.47 -14.62 9.18
C ALA A 194 -4.49 -13.20 8.58
N SER A 195 -3.33 -12.55 8.45
CA SER A 195 -3.26 -11.11 8.16
C SER A 195 -3.72 -10.74 6.76
N LEU A 196 -3.18 -11.39 5.72
CA LEU A 196 -3.50 -11.05 4.33
C LEU A 196 -4.96 -11.38 3.97
N PRO A 197 -5.50 -12.58 4.30
CA PRO A 197 -6.90 -12.88 4.01
C PRO A 197 -7.87 -11.94 4.73
N LEU A 198 -7.65 -11.67 6.02
CA LEU A 198 -8.50 -10.74 6.78
C LEU A 198 -8.39 -9.31 6.23
N GLY A 199 -7.18 -8.85 5.91
CA GLY A 199 -6.95 -7.54 5.30
C GLY A 199 -7.70 -7.38 3.97
N LEU A 200 -7.68 -8.39 3.10
CA LEU A 200 -8.41 -8.35 1.82
C LEU A 200 -9.94 -8.34 2.01
N LEU A 201 -10.46 -9.08 2.99
CA LEU A 201 -11.88 -9.00 3.36
C LEU A 201 -12.23 -7.59 3.87
N CYS A 202 -11.41 -7.00 4.74
CA CYS A 202 -11.60 -5.63 5.24
C CYS A 202 -11.54 -4.59 4.11
N VAL A 203 -10.66 -4.77 3.12
CA VAL A 203 -10.60 -3.91 1.91
C VAL A 203 -11.93 -3.97 1.16
N GLY A 204 -12.47 -5.18 0.95
CA GLY A 204 -13.79 -5.39 0.33
C GLY A 204 -14.92 -4.72 1.10
N ALA A 205 -14.93 -4.91 2.43
CA ALA A 205 -15.94 -4.34 3.32
C ALA A 205 -15.92 -2.80 3.36
N ALA A 206 -14.79 -2.18 3.00
CA ALA A 206 -14.63 -0.72 2.96
C ALA A 206 -15.09 -0.09 1.62
N LEU A 207 -15.41 -0.88 0.59
CA LEU A 207 -15.82 -0.37 -0.72
C LEU A 207 -17.17 0.35 -0.66
N ARG A 208 -17.27 1.48 -1.39
CA ARG A 208 -18.47 2.33 -1.44
C ARG A 208 -18.84 2.67 -2.88
N PRO A 209 -19.50 1.78 -3.63
CA PRO A 209 -19.81 1.98 -5.05
C PRO A 209 -20.61 3.27 -5.35
N GLN A 210 -21.42 3.71 -4.39
CA GLN A 210 -22.20 4.95 -4.52
C GLN A 210 -21.31 6.19 -4.64
N ALA A 211 -20.11 6.18 -4.05
CA ALA A 211 -19.17 7.31 -4.11
C ALA A 211 -18.55 7.49 -5.52
N VAL A 212 -18.61 6.47 -6.38
CA VAL A 212 -18.05 6.53 -7.75
C VAL A 212 -18.91 7.39 -8.69
N ARG A 213 -20.22 7.44 -8.46
CA ARG A 213 -21.18 8.07 -9.38
C ARG A 213 -21.11 9.61 -9.42
N GLN A 214 -20.53 10.23 -8.40
CA GLN A 214 -20.59 11.69 -8.25
C GLN A 214 -19.58 12.43 -9.14
N GLU A 215 -18.40 11.86 -9.40
CA GLU A 215 -17.32 12.55 -10.13
C GLU A 215 -16.44 11.61 -10.96
N ILE A 216 -17.06 10.80 -11.84
CA ILE A 216 -16.37 9.72 -12.55
C ILE A 216 -15.14 10.18 -13.36
N GLY A 217 -15.15 11.37 -13.93
CA GLY A 217 -14.01 11.89 -14.71
C GLY A 217 -12.75 12.11 -13.88
N VAL A 218 -12.90 12.71 -12.68
CA VAL A 218 -11.78 12.93 -11.75
C VAL A 218 -11.25 11.60 -11.22
N LEU A 219 -12.17 10.70 -10.86
CA LEU A 219 -11.84 9.37 -10.37
C LEU A 219 -11.11 8.54 -11.43
N ALA A 220 -11.59 8.53 -12.67
CA ALA A 220 -11.00 7.79 -13.77
C ALA A 220 -9.60 8.31 -14.10
N PHE A 221 -9.41 9.63 -14.18
CA PHE A 221 -8.10 10.22 -14.43
C PHE A 221 -7.08 9.86 -13.34
N ASN A 222 -7.45 10.01 -12.07
CA ASN A 222 -6.57 9.65 -10.96
C ASN A 222 -6.29 8.14 -10.93
N SER A 223 -7.29 7.32 -11.22
CA SER A 223 -7.13 5.86 -11.32
C SER A 223 -6.20 5.46 -12.46
N ALA A 224 -6.24 6.14 -13.61
CA ALA A 224 -5.30 5.91 -14.70
C ALA A 224 -3.86 6.29 -14.30
N LEU A 225 -3.67 7.41 -13.59
CA LEU A 225 -2.36 7.77 -13.05
C LEU A 225 -1.84 6.70 -12.10
N ARG A 226 -2.70 6.18 -11.21
CA ARG A 226 -2.31 5.16 -10.24
C ARG A 226 -2.07 3.80 -10.86
N LEU A 227 -2.98 3.30 -11.69
CA LEU A 227 -2.99 1.91 -12.14
C LEU A 227 -2.20 1.69 -13.44
N LEU A 228 -1.87 2.76 -14.17
CA LEU A 228 -1.14 2.68 -15.45
C LEU A 228 0.12 3.54 -15.46
N ALA A 229 0.05 4.81 -15.04
CA ALA A 229 1.22 5.70 -15.09
C ALA A 229 2.26 5.38 -14.00
N MET A 230 1.84 5.11 -12.76
CA MET A 230 2.75 4.71 -11.68
C MET A 230 3.51 3.41 -11.98
N PRO A 231 2.89 2.30 -12.45
CA PRO A 231 3.67 1.12 -12.77
C PRO A 231 4.60 1.33 -13.96
N LEU A 232 4.22 2.16 -14.95
CA LEU A 232 5.13 2.54 -16.03
C LEU A 232 6.34 3.33 -15.50
N LEU A 233 6.10 4.29 -14.61
CA LEU A 233 7.17 5.03 -13.93
C LEU A 233 8.07 4.08 -13.14
N ALA A 234 7.49 3.16 -12.37
CA ALA A 234 8.22 2.13 -11.62
C ALA A 234 9.09 1.25 -12.53
N LEU A 235 8.60 0.87 -13.71
CA LEU A 235 9.39 0.11 -14.67
C LEU A 235 10.60 0.90 -15.16
N VAL A 236 10.41 2.18 -15.50
CA VAL A 236 11.50 3.06 -15.96
C VAL A 236 12.52 3.29 -14.85
N VAL A 237 12.06 3.59 -13.64
CA VAL A 237 12.92 3.78 -12.46
C VAL A 237 13.64 2.48 -12.11
N GLY A 238 12.96 1.33 -12.12
CA GLY A 238 13.58 0.04 -11.84
C GLY A 238 14.71 -0.30 -12.81
N LYS A 239 14.52 -0.01 -14.11
CA LYS A 239 15.58 -0.15 -15.12
C LYS A 239 16.75 0.81 -14.85
N ALA A 240 16.46 2.07 -14.52
CA ALA A 240 17.50 3.06 -14.23
C ALA A 240 18.35 2.71 -12.99
N PHE A 241 17.75 2.04 -12.01
CA PHE A 241 18.44 1.56 -10.80
C PHE A 241 19.08 0.18 -10.95
N GLY A 242 18.91 -0.50 -12.09
CA GLY A 242 19.46 -1.83 -12.34
C GLY A 242 18.91 -2.89 -11.38
N LEU A 243 17.59 -2.86 -11.15
CA LEU A 243 16.90 -3.86 -10.32
C LEU A 243 16.85 -5.21 -11.03
N ASP A 244 17.10 -6.27 -10.26
CA ASP A 244 16.89 -7.64 -10.73
C ASP A 244 15.39 -7.96 -10.80
N SER A 245 15.06 -9.15 -11.32
CA SER A 245 13.68 -9.52 -11.67
C SER A 245 12.72 -9.45 -10.47
N THR A 246 13.14 -9.89 -9.29
CA THR A 246 12.31 -9.91 -8.08
C THR A 246 12.04 -8.51 -7.54
N GLU A 247 13.05 -7.65 -7.48
CA GLU A 247 12.94 -6.27 -7.00
C GLU A 247 12.11 -5.44 -7.96
N ALA A 248 12.35 -5.59 -9.27
CA ALA A 248 11.56 -4.93 -10.30
C ALA A 248 10.08 -5.36 -10.22
N LEU A 249 9.81 -6.65 -10.00
CA LEU A 249 8.46 -7.16 -9.78
C LEU A 249 7.81 -6.50 -8.57
N VAL A 250 8.50 -6.46 -7.42
CA VAL A 250 7.97 -5.82 -6.20
C VAL A 250 7.66 -4.35 -6.45
N LEU A 251 8.59 -3.59 -7.04
CA LEU A 251 8.40 -2.17 -7.33
C LEU A 251 7.19 -1.93 -8.26
N VAL A 252 7.05 -2.74 -9.31
CA VAL A 252 5.95 -2.65 -10.28
C VAL A 252 4.62 -3.05 -9.63
N VAL A 253 4.56 -4.15 -8.88
CA VAL A 253 3.35 -4.60 -8.18
C VAL A 253 2.86 -3.52 -7.22
N PHE A 254 3.74 -2.97 -6.37
CA PHE A 254 3.37 -1.91 -5.43
C PHE A 254 2.98 -0.60 -6.10
N SER A 255 3.31 -0.43 -7.39
CA SER A 255 2.90 0.71 -8.20
C SER A 255 1.61 0.44 -8.98
N ALA A 256 1.30 -0.82 -9.31
CA ALA A 256 0.12 -1.24 -10.08
C ALA A 256 -1.14 -1.48 -9.22
N ILE A 257 -0.99 -1.63 -7.90
CA ILE A 257 -2.11 -1.87 -6.97
C ILE A 257 -2.92 -0.61 -6.65
N PRO A 258 -4.20 -0.72 -6.26
CA PRO A 258 -5.02 0.41 -5.86
C PRO A 258 -4.50 1.10 -4.58
N THR A 259 -5.02 2.30 -4.31
CA THR A 259 -4.73 3.02 -3.08
C THR A 259 -5.34 2.33 -1.85
N ALA A 260 -4.73 2.56 -0.67
CA ALA A 260 -5.15 1.91 0.57
C ALA A 260 -6.47 2.47 1.11
N PRO A 261 -7.38 1.63 1.65
CA PRO A 261 -8.56 2.11 2.38
C PRO A 261 -8.23 3.02 3.57
N THR A 262 -7.06 2.84 4.20
CA THR A 262 -6.59 3.71 5.31
C THR A 262 -6.43 5.18 4.90
N ALA A 263 -6.30 5.47 3.61
CA ALA A 263 -6.29 6.83 3.08
C ALA A 263 -7.60 7.58 3.36
N TYR A 264 -8.74 6.89 3.35
CA TYR A 264 -10.04 7.49 3.68
C TYR A 264 -10.08 8.00 5.12
N VAL A 265 -9.56 7.21 6.07
CA VAL A 265 -9.51 7.57 7.49
C VAL A 265 -8.64 8.82 7.68
N LEU A 266 -7.42 8.82 7.11
CA LEU A 266 -6.51 9.95 7.20
C LEU A 266 -7.12 11.23 6.58
N THR A 267 -7.77 11.07 5.42
CA THR A 267 -8.46 12.17 4.73
C THR A 267 -9.55 12.76 5.61
N LYS A 268 -10.40 11.94 6.23
CA LYS A 268 -11.46 12.41 7.14
C LYS A 268 -10.90 13.09 8.39
N GLN A 269 -9.84 12.53 8.99
CA GLN A 269 -9.20 13.08 10.19
C GLN A 269 -8.57 14.46 9.94
N LEU A 270 -8.06 14.71 8.74
CA LEU A 270 -7.43 15.97 8.37
C LEU A 270 -8.38 16.94 7.64
N GLY A 271 -9.68 16.64 7.60
CA GLY A 271 -10.69 17.54 7.02
C GLY A 271 -10.71 17.59 5.48
N GLY A 272 -10.13 16.58 4.81
CA GLY A 272 -10.16 16.45 3.36
C GLY A 272 -11.46 15.83 2.82
N ASP A 273 -11.57 15.79 1.50
CA ASP A 273 -12.71 15.24 0.77
C ASP A 273 -12.73 13.70 0.85
N GLY A 274 -13.39 13.20 1.89
CA GLY A 274 -13.53 11.76 2.08
C GLY A 274 -14.45 11.09 1.05
N THR A 275 -15.34 11.82 0.38
CA THR A 275 -16.21 11.23 -0.65
C THR A 275 -15.39 10.93 -1.90
N LEU A 276 -14.55 11.88 -2.32
CA LEU A 276 -13.55 11.68 -3.36
C LEU A 276 -12.62 10.51 -3.03
N MET A 277 -12.05 10.47 -1.81
CA MET A 277 -11.14 9.39 -1.41
C MET A 277 -11.83 8.01 -1.41
N ALA A 278 -13.08 7.92 -0.94
CA ALA A 278 -13.84 6.66 -0.98
C ALA A 278 -14.13 6.21 -2.43
N GLY A 279 -14.45 7.17 -3.32
CA GLY A 279 -14.61 6.92 -4.75
C GLY A 279 -13.32 6.39 -5.38
N LEU A 280 -12.17 6.97 -5.05
CA LEU A 280 -10.85 6.54 -5.55
C LEU A 280 -10.50 5.13 -5.09
N VAL A 281 -10.61 4.84 -3.78
CA VAL A 281 -10.37 3.49 -3.25
C VAL A 281 -11.27 2.48 -3.95
N THR A 282 -12.55 2.82 -4.13
CA THR A 282 -13.51 1.89 -4.74
C THR A 282 -13.21 1.66 -6.21
N LEU A 283 -13.10 2.73 -7.02
CA LEU A 283 -12.88 2.61 -8.45
C LEU A 283 -11.54 1.92 -8.75
N GLN A 284 -10.48 2.31 -8.06
CA GLN A 284 -9.17 1.70 -8.27
C GLN A 284 -9.18 0.22 -7.89
N THR A 285 -9.84 -0.16 -6.78
CA THR A 285 -9.90 -1.57 -6.37
C THR A 285 -10.68 -2.42 -7.37
N LEU A 286 -11.77 -1.90 -7.93
CA LEU A 286 -12.53 -2.58 -8.97
C LEU A 286 -11.74 -2.68 -10.28
N ALA A 287 -11.08 -1.59 -10.70
CA ALA A 287 -10.28 -1.56 -11.92
C ALA A 287 -9.02 -2.45 -11.82
N ALA A 288 -8.47 -2.61 -10.62
CA ALA A 288 -7.28 -3.44 -10.35
C ALA A 288 -7.42 -4.89 -10.79
N VAL A 289 -8.64 -5.44 -10.80
CA VAL A 289 -8.94 -6.80 -11.29
C VAL A 289 -8.43 -7.00 -12.72
N ALA A 290 -8.58 -5.98 -13.57
CA ALA A 290 -8.13 -6.01 -14.95
C ALA A 290 -6.74 -5.39 -15.13
N THR A 291 -6.46 -4.26 -14.45
CA THR A 291 -5.22 -3.51 -14.70
C THR A 291 -3.98 -4.22 -14.16
N ILE A 292 -4.05 -4.92 -13.03
CA ILE A 292 -2.89 -5.65 -12.48
C ILE A 292 -2.42 -6.74 -13.46
N PRO A 293 -3.25 -7.71 -13.88
CA PRO A 293 -2.81 -8.73 -14.83
C PRO A 293 -2.37 -8.13 -16.16
N LEU A 294 -3.04 -7.06 -16.64
CA LEU A 294 -2.63 -6.35 -17.87
C LEU A 294 -1.22 -5.76 -17.74
N VAL A 295 -0.94 -5.02 -16.67
CA VAL A 295 0.37 -4.38 -16.43
C VAL A 295 1.47 -5.43 -16.30
N LEU A 296 1.22 -6.50 -15.53
CA LEU A 296 2.22 -7.56 -15.34
C LEU A 296 2.53 -8.29 -16.65
N LEU A 297 1.51 -8.56 -17.47
CA LEU A 297 1.69 -9.17 -18.79
C LEU A 297 2.45 -8.26 -19.75
N LEU A 298 2.09 -6.97 -19.82
CA LEU A 298 2.74 -5.99 -20.69
C LEU A 298 4.22 -5.79 -20.33
N PHE A 299 4.56 -5.89 -19.05
CA PHE A 299 5.93 -5.66 -18.58
C PHE A 299 6.76 -6.94 -18.48
N GLY A 300 6.21 -8.10 -18.85
CA GLY A 300 6.95 -9.36 -18.91
C GLY A 300 7.16 -10.05 -17.56
N PHE A 301 6.31 -9.77 -16.57
CA PHE A 301 6.32 -10.41 -15.24
C PHE A 301 5.36 -11.62 -15.15
N ALA A 302 5.08 -12.27 -16.28
CA ALA A 302 4.06 -13.30 -16.45
C ALA A 302 4.59 -14.73 -16.47
#